data_AF-A0A242MN50-F1
#
_entry.id   AF-A0A242MN50-F1
#
_cell.length_a   1.000
_cell.length_b   1.000
_cell.length_c   1.000
_cell.angle_alpha   90.00
_cell.angle_beta   90.00
_cell.angle_gamma   90.00
#
_symmetry.space_group_name_H-M   'P 1'
#
loop_
_entity.id
_entity.type
_entity.pdbx_description
1 polymer ?
#
loop_
_entity_poly.entity_id
_entity_poly.type
_entity_poly.pdbx_seq_one_letter_code
_entity_poly.pdbx_strand_id
1 'polypeptide(L)' 'MIALLAPDRSAVNNAHASALATGGSCEGAPGLRPQYHPHYYGAYFRDPDRNKICVCCHDAMQP' A
#
# COMPACT_ATOMS: atom_id res chain seq x y z
N MET A 1 12.73 3.98 3.73
CA MET A 1 11.37 3.51 3.36
C MET A 1 11.40 3.20 1.88
N ILE A 2 10.85 2.06 1.46
CA ILE A 2 10.73 1.69 0.04
C ILE A 2 9.26 1.70 -0.38
N ALA A 3 9.00 2.06 -1.64
CA ALA A 3 7.69 1.97 -2.26
C ALA A 3 7.75 0.99 -3.43
N LEU A 4 6.88 -0.02 -3.41
CA LEU A 4 6.71 -0.99 -4.48
C LEU A 4 5.51 -0.61 -5.33
N LEU A 5 5.70 -0.56 -6.65
CA LEU A 5 4.62 -0.30 -7.59
C LEU A 5 3.74 -1.55 -7.73
N ALA A 6 2.45 -1.39 -7.48
CA ALA A 6 1.43 -2.41 -7.70
C ALA A 6 0.75 -2.23 -9.05
N PRO A 7 0.35 -3.32 -9.72
CA PRO A 7 -0.32 -3.26 -11.02
C PRO A 7 -1.74 -2.66 -10.93
N ASP A 8 -2.39 -2.74 -9.76
CA ASP A 8 -3.73 -2.21 -9.54
C ASP A 8 -4.00 -1.99 -8.03
N ARG A 9 -5.18 -1.43 -7.71
CA ARG A 9 -5.59 -1.15 -6.33
C ARG A 9 -5.89 -2.41 -5.52
N SER A 10 -6.29 -3.50 -6.18
CA SER A 10 -6.53 -4.79 -5.52
C SER A 10 -5.23 -5.40 -5.01
N ALA A 11 -4.16 -5.32 -5.79
CA ALA A 11 -2.82 -5.74 -5.39
C ALA A 11 -2.30 -4.94 -4.19
N VAL A 12 -2.60 -3.63 -4.10
CA VAL A 12 -2.30 -2.83 -2.90
C VAL A 12 -3.03 -3.38 -1.67
N ASN A 13 -4.33 -3.68 -1.79
CA ASN A 13 -5.13 -4.26 -0.71
C ASN A 13 -4.59 -5.62 -0.27
N ASN A 14 -4.32 -6.51 -1.23
CA ASN A 14 -3.86 -7.87 -0.98
C ASN A 14 -2.48 -7.88 -0.32
N ALA A 15 -1.56 -7.02 -0.78
CA ALA A 15 -0.24 -6.90 -0.18
C ALA A 15 -0.32 -6.42 1.27
N HIS A 16 -1.12 -5.40 1.56
CA HIS A 16 -1.33 -4.91 2.92
C HIS A 16 -1.98 -5.96 3.82
N ALA A 17 -3.05 -6.62 3.36
CA ALA A 17 -3.71 -7.68 4.13
C ALA A 17 -2.77 -8.85 4.43
N SER A 18 -1.98 -9.26 3.45
CA SER A 18 -0.97 -10.33 3.60
C SER A 18 0.10 -9.94 4.61
N ALA A 19 0.60 -8.70 4.54
CA ALA A 19 1.59 -8.20 5.49
C ALA A 19 1.07 -8.22 6.93
N LEU A 20 -0.18 -7.84 7.17
CA LEU A 20 -0.78 -7.93 8.51
C LEU A 20 -0.98 -9.38 8.96
N ALA A 21 -1.40 -10.27 8.06
CA ALA A 21 -1.60 -11.68 8.37
C ALA A 21 -0.28 -12.41 8.72
N THR A 22 0.86 -11.93 8.22
CA THR A 22 2.19 -12.53 8.45
C THR A 22 3.00 -11.85 9.56
N GLY A 23 2.36 -11.05 10.41
CA GLY A 23 2.99 -10.43 11.59
C GLY A 23 3.53 -9.02 11.37
N GLY A 24 3.28 -8.43 10.20
CA GLY A 24 3.48 -7.01 9.98
C GLY A 24 2.49 -6.15 10.78
N SER A 25 2.81 -4.86 10.92
CA SER A 25 1.94 -3.90 11.61
C SER A 25 1.48 -2.78 10.68
N CYS A 26 0.23 -2.37 10.83
CA CYS A 26 -0.37 -1.32 10.02
C CYS A 26 0.23 0.04 10.37
N GLU A 27 0.64 0.80 9.35
CA GLU A 27 1.01 2.22 9.46
C GLU A 27 0.20 3.12 8.51
N GLY A 28 -0.81 2.57 7.85
CA GLY A 28 -1.72 3.29 6.98
C GLY A 28 -2.47 2.33 6.08
N ALA A 29 -3.76 2.14 6.38
CA ALA A 29 -4.63 1.28 5.59
C ALA A 29 -4.66 1.71 4.11
N PRO A 30 -4.92 0.78 3.18
CA PRO A 30 -5.09 1.09 1.76
C PRO A 30 -6.08 2.22 1.54
N GLY A 31 -5.71 3.20 0.73
CA GLY A 31 -6.60 4.30 0.41
C GLY A 31 -5.96 5.33 -0.52
N LEU A 32 -6.81 6.24 -1.01
CA LEU A 32 -6.33 7.39 -1.77
C LEU A 32 -5.47 8.29 -0.88
N ARG A 33 -4.47 8.92 -1.51
CA ARG A 33 -3.59 9.93 -0.92
C ARG A 33 -3.58 11.16 -1.83
N PRO A 34 -4.66 11.97 -1.81
CA PRO A 34 -4.81 13.10 -2.74
C PRO A 34 -3.74 14.17 -2.57
N GLN A 35 -3.01 14.18 -1.44
CA GLN A 35 -1.86 15.04 -1.22
C GLN A 35 -0.66 14.77 -2.15
N TYR A 36 -0.60 13.60 -2.79
CA TYR A 36 0.45 13.27 -3.78
C TYR A 36 -0.03 13.56 -5.20
N HIS A 37 -1.14 12.94 -5.61
CA HIS A 37 -1.92 13.26 -6.81
C HIS A 37 -3.27 12.51 -6.76
N PRO A 38 -4.26 12.85 -7.61
CA PRO A 38 -5.64 12.34 -7.50
C PRO A 38 -5.82 10.82 -7.58
N HIS A 39 -4.85 10.11 -8.14
CA HIS A 39 -4.92 8.67 -8.39
C HIS A 39 -3.97 7.85 -7.52
N TYR A 40 -3.15 8.48 -6.68
CA TYR A 40 -2.26 7.75 -5.79
C TYR A 40 -3.07 6.95 -4.78
N TYR A 41 -3.06 5.62 -4.93
CA TYR A 41 -3.67 4.68 -4.00
C TYR A 41 -2.57 3.87 -3.33
N GLY A 42 -2.45 3.95 -2.01
CA GLY A 42 -1.31 3.35 -1.31
C GLY A 42 -1.66 2.81 0.07
N ALA A 43 -0.86 1.84 0.50
CA ALA A 43 -0.91 1.22 1.82
C ALA A 43 0.47 1.19 2.45
N TYR A 44 0.53 1.31 3.77
CA TYR A 44 1.75 1.47 4.55
C TYR A 44 1.74 0.47 5.71
N PHE A 45 2.84 -0.25 5.86
CA PHE A 45 2.99 -1.22 6.95
C PHE A 45 4.47 -1.38 7.32
N ARG A 46 4.70 -2.00 8.49
CA ARG A 46 6.01 -2.47 8.93
C ARG A 46 6.10 -3.97 8.73
N ASP A 47 7.23 -4.44 8.22
CA ASP A 47 7.58 -5.86 8.27
C ASP A 47 8.02 -6.27 9.71
N PRO A 48 8.27 -7.57 9.97
CA PRO A 48 8.76 -8.03 11.27
C PRO A 48 10.09 -7.40 11.70
N ASP A 49 10.94 -7.02 10.74
CA ASP A 49 12.23 -6.34 10.96
C ASP A 49 12.07 -4.82 11.18
N ARG A 50 10.83 -4.32 11.25
CA ARG A 50 10.47 -2.91 11.47
C ARG A 50 10.80 -1.97 10.31
N ASN A 51 11.12 -2.51 9.13
CA ASN A 51 11.28 -1.71 7.92
C ASN A 51 9.93 -1.09 7.53
N LYS A 52 9.96 0.18 7.12
CA LYS A 52 8.77 0.85 6.58
C LYS A 52 8.63 0.54 5.10
N ILE A 53 7.51 -0.09 4.73
CA ILE A 53 7.18 -0.47 3.37
C ILE A 53 5.92 0.26 2.92
N CYS A 54 5.89 0.71 1.66
CA CYS A 54 4.71 1.16 0.95
C CYS A 54 4.48 0.26 -0.27
N VAL A 55 3.21 -0.03 -0.54
CA VAL A 55 2.76 -0.55 -1.83
C VAL A 55 1.77 0.43 -2.40
N CYS A 56 1.99 0.89 -3.63
CA CYS A 56 1.17 1.93 -4.25
C CYS A 56 0.83 1.64 -5.72
N CYS A 57 -0.33 2.11 -6.14
CA CYS A 57 -0.80 2.12 -7.52
C CYS A 57 -1.06 3.58 -7.91
N HIS A 58 -0.62 3.97 -9.11
CA HIS A 58 -0.80 5.33 -9.63
C HIS A 58 -1.97 5.43 -10.62
N ASP A 59 -2.57 4.30 -10.98
CA ASP A 59 -3.62 4.26 -11.97
C ASP A 59 -4.95 4.80 -11.41
N ALA A 60 -5.69 5.46 -12.29
CA ALA A 60 -7.08 5.73 -12.03
C ALA A 60 -7.82 4.41 -11.82
N MET A 61 -8.86 4.43 -10.97
CA MET A 61 -9.73 3.26 -10.86
C MET A 61 -10.35 3.02 -12.24
N GLN A 62 -10.06 1.87 -12.85
CA GLN A 62 -10.73 1.48 -14.07
C GLN A 62 -12.19 1.12 -13.72
N PRO A 63 -13.16 1.52 -14.57
CA PRO A 63 -14.58 1.23 -14.35
C PRO A 63 -14.87 -0.28 -14.34
#